data_AF-A0A948VVC9-F1
#
_entry.id   AF-A0A948VVC9-F1
#
_cell.length_a   1.000
_cell.length_b   1.000
_cell.length_c   1.000
_cell.angle_alpha   90.00
_cell.angle_beta   90.00
_cell.angle_gamma   90.00
#
_symmetry.space_group_name_H-M   'P 1'
#
loop_
_entity.id
_entity.type
_entity.pdbx_description
1 polymer ?
#
loop_
_entity_poly.entity_id
_entity_poly.type
_entity_poly.pdbx_seq_one_letter_code
_entity_poly.pdbx_strand_id
1 'polypeptide(L)'
;MSLDLSAALPLILLGLALLVVAVWLLTRRNRKAKVVEDGSAPALARDVLDEGAEKARRNQALIDAAPAAVKVMAEPVPVPMPMPAPTPAPAAADDLTRIKGVGPKLVTLLGELGITSYAQIAAWSDADVERIDAQLGRFKGRITRDQWIEQAKLLAAGDEVAFTDKFGRNG
;
A
#
# COMPACT_ATOMS: atom_id res chain seq x y z
N MET A 1 27.70 2.67 50.38
CA MET A 1 26.30 3.15 50.45
C MET A 1 25.42 2.10 49.81
N SER A 2 24.98 1.13 50.59
CA SER A 2 23.96 0.18 50.18
C SER A 2 22.67 0.97 49.95
N LEU A 3 22.19 1.02 48.72
CA LEU A 3 20.86 1.56 48.43
C LEU A 3 19.85 0.64 49.10
N ASP A 4 19.23 1.09 50.18
CA ASP A 4 18.18 0.35 50.87
C ASP A 4 16.95 0.25 49.96
N LEU A 5 16.92 -0.83 49.17
CA LEU A 5 15.85 -1.15 48.23
C LEU A 5 14.48 -1.17 48.92
N SER A 6 14.43 -1.50 50.21
CA SER A 6 13.22 -1.50 51.03
C SER A 6 12.68 -0.09 51.32
N ALA A 7 13.55 0.92 51.40
CA ALA A 7 13.13 2.32 51.60
C ALA A 7 12.70 2.96 50.28
N ALA A 8 13.27 2.52 49.16
CA ALA A 8 12.89 2.96 47.81
C ALA A 8 11.63 2.27 47.29
N LEU A 9 11.29 1.07 47.80
CA LEU A 9 10.13 0.28 47.38
C LEU A 9 8.80 1.06 47.38
N PRO A 10 8.40 1.79 48.45
CA PRO A 10 7.16 2.56 48.44
C PRO A 10 7.16 3.71 47.43
N LEU A 11 8.30 4.35 47.19
CA LEU A 11 8.44 5.42 46.19
C LEU A 11 8.36 4.89 44.76
N ILE A 12 8.94 3.70 44.52
CA ILE A 12 8.85 3.00 43.24
C ILE A 12 7.40 2.58 42.97
N LEU A 13 6.70 2.05 43.97
CA LEU A 13 5.29 1.68 43.85
C LEU A 13 4.40 2.91 43.60
N LEU A 14 4.67 4.04 44.24
CA LEU A 14 3.96 5.29 43.99
C LEU A 14 4.22 5.82 42.57
N GLY A 15 5.47 5.75 42.10
CA GLY A 15 5.82 6.08 40.71
C GLY A 15 5.13 5.17 39.68
N LEU A 16 5.08 3.86 39.96
CA LEU A 16 4.37 2.88 39.13
C LEU A 16 2.86 3.15 39.10
N ALA A 17 2.25 3.46 40.25
CA ALA A 17 0.83 3.80 40.34
C ALA A 17 0.51 5.08 39.55
N LEU A 18 1.35 6.12 39.64
CA LEU A 18 1.20 7.33 38.85
C LEU A 18 1.37 7.07 37.35
N LEU A 19 2.30 6.20 36.95
CA LEU A 19 2.49 5.79 35.56
C LEU A 19 1.27 5.05 35.03
N VAL A 20 0.70 4.12 35.81
CA VAL A 20 -0.54 3.40 35.45
C VAL A 20 -1.71 4.36 35.30
N VAL A 21 -1.86 5.34 36.20
CA VAL A 21 -2.90 6.38 36.10
C VAL A 21 -2.69 7.27 34.88
N ALA A 22 -1.45 7.65 34.57
CA ALA A 22 -1.12 8.44 33.38
C ALA A 22 -1.45 7.69 32.08
N VAL A 23 -1.05 6.41 31.99
CA VAL A 23 -1.39 5.52 30.86
C VAL A 23 -2.90 5.30 30.77
N TRP A 24 -3.60 5.14 31.90
CA TRP A 24 -5.05 5.03 31.93
C TRP A 24 -5.74 6.32 31.45
N LEU A 25 -5.24 7.50 31.83
CA LEU A 25 -5.74 8.79 31.35
C LEU A 25 -5.45 9.00 29.85
N LEU A 26 -4.28 8.61 29.36
CA LEU A 26 -3.91 8.64 27.94
C LEU A 26 -4.82 7.72 27.12
N THR A 27 -5.03 6.48 27.57
CA THR A 27 -5.91 5.51 26.89
C THR A 27 -7.39 5.88 27.03
N ARG A 28 -7.81 6.56 28.10
CA ARG A 28 -9.19 7.07 28.27
C ARG A 28 -9.44 8.29 27.39
N ARG A 29 -8.47 9.19 27.25
CA ARG A 29 -8.54 10.35 26.35
C ARG A 29 -8.57 9.92 24.88
N ASN A 30 -7.89 8.82 24.53
CA ASN A 30 -7.89 8.25 23.19
C ASN A 30 -9.15 7.42 22.85
N ARG A 31 -10.05 7.18 23.82
CA ARG A 31 -11.29 6.40 23.64
C ARG A 31 -12.51 7.23 23.20
N LYS A 32 -12.42 8.56 23.11
CA LYS A 32 -13.55 9.44 22.74
C LYS A 32 -13.78 9.64 21.23
N ALA A 33 -13.06 8.93 20.34
CA ALA A 33 -13.19 9.10 18.90
C ALA A 33 -13.51 7.78 18.17
N LYS A 34 -14.63 7.14 18.53
CA LYS A 34 -15.21 6.05 17.74
C LYS A 34 -16.68 6.38 17.46
N VAL A 35 -16.94 6.99 16.29
CA VAL A 35 -18.27 7.04 15.69
C VAL A 35 -18.57 5.62 15.22
N VAL A 36 -19.57 5.01 15.86
CA VAL A 36 -20.22 3.78 15.44
C VAL A 36 -21.46 4.25 14.67
N GLU A 37 -21.44 4.12 13.35
CA GLU A 37 -22.68 4.05 12.58
C GLU A 37 -22.98 2.58 12.34
N ASP A 38 -23.95 2.07 13.08
CA ASP A 38 -24.77 0.95 12.67
C ASP A 38 -26.19 1.17 13.21
N GLY A 39 -27.18 1.15 12.32
CA GLY A 39 -28.56 1.53 12.62
C GLY A 39 -29.44 1.71 11.39
N SER A 40 -29.91 0.59 10.84
CA SER A 40 -31.05 0.42 9.90
C SER A 40 -32.27 1.30 10.28
N ALA A 41 -33.22 1.78 9.45
CA ALA A 41 -33.91 1.33 8.22
C ALA A 41 -34.83 2.50 7.68
N PRO A 42 -35.90 2.30 6.86
CA PRO A 42 -35.99 1.99 5.43
C PRO A 42 -36.82 3.03 4.60
N ALA A 43 -36.80 2.84 3.26
CA ALA A 43 -37.84 3.19 2.27
C ALA A 43 -38.30 4.66 2.06
N LEU A 44 -38.10 5.14 0.83
CA LEU A 44 -39.06 5.86 -0.06
C LEU A 44 -38.37 7.00 -0.82
N ALA A 45 -37.95 6.72 -2.05
CA ALA A 45 -37.98 7.68 -3.16
C ALA A 45 -37.68 6.94 -4.46
N ARG A 46 -38.70 6.27 -4.99
CA ARG A 46 -38.84 6.20 -6.44
C ARG A 46 -39.52 7.51 -6.82
N ASP A 47 -38.79 8.39 -7.48
CA ASP A 47 -39.42 9.12 -8.56
C ASP A 47 -38.41 9.26 -9.69
N VAL A 48 -38.81 8.67 -10.80
CA VAL A 48 -38.16 8.70 -12.09
C VAL A 48 -38.75 9.88 -12.84
N LEU A 49 -37.99 10.38 -13.82
CA LEU A 49 -38.40 11.29 -14.89
C LEU A 49 -38.21 12.79 -14.58
N ASP A 50 -37.02 13.30 -14.87
CA ASP A 50 -36.93 14.41 -15.81
C ASP A 50 -35.74 14.19 -16.75
N GLU A 51 -36.02 14.42 -18.01
CA GLU A 51 -35.33 13.94 -19.19
C GLU A 51 -34.63 15.12 -19.85
N GLY A 52 -33.34 14.99 -20.21
CA GLY A 52 -32.75 15.98 -21.13
C GLY A 52 -31.23 16.05 -21.19
N ALA A 53 -30.67 15.45 -22.24
CA ALA A 53 -29.44 15.81 -22.95
C ALA A 53 -28.09 15.73 -22.18
N GLU A 54 -27.04 15.00 -22.59
CA GLU A 54 -26.62 14.57 -23.92
C GLU A 54 -25.95 13.19 -23.88
N LYS A 55 -26.26 12.42 -24.91
CA LYS A 55 -25.74 11.07 -25.18
C LYS A 55 -24.33 11.17 -25.76
N ALA A 56 -23.35 10.66 -25.00
CA ALA A 56 -22.07 10.20 -25.50
C ALA A 56 -22.29 9.12 -26.58
N ARG A 57 -22.41 9.53 -27.84
CA ARG A 57 -22.29 8.66 -29.01
C ARG A 57 -20.87 8.76 -29.56
N ARG A 58 -19.97 7.83 -29.19
CA ARG A 58 -18.84 7.58 -30.11
C ARG A 58 -18.30 6.16 -30.21
N ASN A 59 -18.41 5.29 -29.22
CA ASN A 59 -17.58 4.07 -29.23
C ASN A 59 -18.34 2.76 -28.95
N GLN A 60 -19.45 2.49 -29.66
CA GLN A 60 -20.16 1.21 -29.46
C GLN A 60 -21.00 0.75 -30.67
N ALA A 61 -20.45 0.86 -31.89
CA ALA A 61 -21.15 0.40 -33.10
C ALA A 61 -20.24 -0.29 -34.13
N LEU A 62 -19.25 -1.07 -33.70
CA LEU A 62 -18.35 -1.81 -34.60
C LEU A 62 -18.02 -3.24 -34.14
N ILE A 63 -18.87 -3.84 -33.29
CA ILE A 63 -18.76 -5.26 -32.92
C ILE A 63 -20.14 -5.87 -33.20
N ASP A 64 -20.13 -6.97 -33.95
CA ASP A 64 -21.25 -7.79 -34.46
C ASP A 64 -21.88 -7.43 -35.82
N ALA A 65 -21.21 -7.86 -36.89
CA ALA A 65 -21.89 -8.37 -38.08
C ALA A 65 -21.17 -9.64 -38.59
N ALA A 66 -21.92 -10.74 -38.67
CA ALA A 66 -21.65 -11.91 -39.51
C ALA A 66 -22.97 -12.25 -40.25
N PRO A 67 -23.02 -13.05 -41.33
CA PRO A 67 -21.95 -13.79 -42.04
C PRO A 67 -22.00 -13.67 -43.60
N ALA A 68 -20.93 -14.07 -44.32
CA ALA A 68 -21.00 -14.84 -45.58
C ALA A 68 -19.62 -15.00 -46.29
N ALA A 69 -19.31 -16.26 -46.62
CA ALA A 69 -18.71 -16.75 -47.87
C ALA A 69 -17.28 -16.35 -48.34
N VAL A 70 -16.42 -17.39 -48.36
CA VAL A 70 -15.55 -17.83 -49.49
C VAL A 70 -14.18 -17.15 -49.74
N LYS A 71 -13.13 -17.86 -49.27
CA LYS A 71 -11.93 -18.34 -49.98
C LYS A 71 -11.18 -17.40 -50.93
N VAL A 72 -9.99 -16.94 -50.52
CA VAL A 72 -8.83 -16.52 -51.37
C VAL A 72 -7.58 -16.63 -50.47
N MET A 73 -6.75 -17.69 -50.52
CA MET A 73 -5.57 -17.91 -51.37
C MET A 73 -4.71 -16.67 -51.67
N ALA A 74 -3.40 -16.79 -51.40
CA ALA A 74 -2.28 -15.98 -51.91
C ALA A 74 -1.80 -14.79 -51.06
N GLU A 75 -0.63 -15.03 -50.47
CA GLU A 75 0.42 -14.06 -50.13
C GLU A 75 0.71 -13.11 -51.31
N PRO A 76 1.04 -11.84 -51.01
CA PRO A 76 2.37 -11.37 -51.43
C PRO A 76 3.04 -10.48 -50.37
N VAL A 77 4.32 -10.75 -50.13
CA VAL A 77 5.29 -9.84 -49.47
C VAL A 77 5.43 -8.53 -50.26
N PRO A 78 5.54 -7.36 -49.59
CA PRO A 78 6.77 -6.58 -49.76
C PRO A 78 7.23 -5.68 -48.58
N VAL A 79 8.56 -5.65 -48.44
CA VAL A 79 9.53 -4.61 -47.96
C VAL A 79 9.54 -4.13 -46.48
N PRO A 80 10.71 -4.19 -45.79
CA PRO A 80 10.86 -3.82 -44.39
C PRO A 80 11.08 -2.31 -44.23
N MET A 81 10.24 -1.66 -43.43
CA MET A 81 10.56 -0.36 -42.83
C MET A 81 11.17 -0.61 -41.44
N PRO A 82 12.19 0.17 -41.02
CA PRO A 82 12.88 -0.07 -39.76
C PRO A 82 11.90 0.06 -38.59
N MET A 83 11.71 -1.02 -37.84
CA MET A 83 10.96 -1.00 -36.59
C MET A 83 11.58 0.02 -35.65
N PRO A 84 10.80 0.94 -35.04
CA PRO A 84 11.26 1.61 -33.84
C PRO A 84 11.54 0.53 -32.79
N ALA A 85 12.69 0.62 -32.14
CA ALA A 85 13.08 -0.29 -31.06
C ALA A 85 11.92 -0.46 -30.07
N PRO A 86 11.68 -1.68 -29.55
CA PRO A 86 10.60 -1.90 -28.61
C PRO A 86 10.76 -0.95 -27.44
N THR A 87 9.76 -0.09 -27.24
CA THR A 87 9.60 0.67 -26.00
C THR A 87 9.69 -0.34 -24.86
N PRO A 88 10.56 -0.16 -23.85
CA PRO A 88 10.59 -1.08 -22.72
C PRO A 88 9.19 -1.11 -22.14
N ALA A 89 8.65 -2.32 -21.97
CA ALA A 89 7.39 -2.52 -21.28
C ALA A 89 7.42 -1.74 -19.96
N PRO A 90 6.32 -1.07 -19.56
CA PRO A 90 6.28 -0.41 -18.25
C PRO A 90 6.74 -1.43 -17.23
N ALA A 91 7.82 -1.11 -16.51
CA ALA A 91 8.38 -2.00 -15.50
C ALA A 91 7.22 -2.41 -14.58
N ALA A 92 6.94 -3.70 -14.52
CA ALA A 92 5.87 -4.21 -13.68
C ALA A 92 6.12 -3.72 -12.25
N ALA A 93 5.14 -3.04 -11.66
CA ALA A 93 5.23 -2.62 -10.26
C ALA A 93 5.36 -3.89 -9.39
N ASP A 94 6.26 -3.84 -8.42
CA ASP A 94 6.43 -4.94 -7.48
C ASP A 94 5.29 -4.95 -6.46
N ASP A 95 5.01 -6.13 -5.90
CA ASP A 95 4.04 -6.28 -4.81
C ASP A 95 4.62 -5.80 -3.47
N LEU A 96 4.66 -4.49 -3.25
CA LEU A 96 5.18 -3.90 -2.02
C LEU A 96 4.51 -4.43 -0.73
N THR A 97 3.33 -5.06 -0.81
CA THR A 97 2.69 -5.71 0.35
C THR A 97 3.47 -6.91 0.88
N ARG A 98 4.41 -7.46 0.10
CA ARG A 98 5.34 -8.52 0.55
C ARG A 98 6.33 -8.03 1.60
N ILE A 99 6.56 -6.72 1.73
CA ILE A 99 7.39 -6.17 2.79
C ILE A 99 6.57 -6.13 4.09
N LYS A 100 7.04 -6.79 5.14
CA LYS A 100 6.38 -6.77 6.45
C LYS A 100 6.32 -5.35 6.99
N GLY A 101 5.13 -4.95 7.41
CA GLY A 101 4.83 -3.60 7.88
C GLY A 101 4.32 -2.65 6.80
N VAL A 102 4.42 -3.03 5.52
CA VAL A 102 3.83 -2.30 4.38
C VAL A 102 2.44 -2.88 4.08
N GLY A 103 1.40 -2.27 4.66
CA GLY A 103 0.01 -2.63 4.37
C GLY A 103 -0.54 -1.93 3.12
N PRO A 104 -1.75 -2.29 2.65
CA PRO A 104 -2.36 -1.70 1.44
C PRO A 104 -2.38 -0.16 1.42
N LYS A 105 -2.66 0.46 2.58
CA LYS A 105 -2.64 1.93 2.71
C LYS A 105 -1.26 2.54 2.51
N LEU A 106 -0.21 1.85 2.93
CA LEU A 106 1.16 2.30 2.73
C LEU A 106 1.59 2.09 1.28
N VAL A 107 1.15 1.00 0.63
CA VAL A 107 1.38 0.82 -0.80
C VAL A 107 0.75 1.95 -1.62
N THR A 108 -0.49 2.35 -1.30
CA THR A 108 -1.12 3.51 -1.95
C THR A 108 -0.28 4.78 -1.75
N LEU A 109 0.14 5.06 -0.51
CA LEU A 109 0.93 6.25 -0.20
C LEU A 109 2.31 6.24 -0.87
N LEU A 110 2.99 5.10 -0.89
CA LEU A 110 4.27 4.92 -1.59
C LEU A 110 4.10 5.08 -3.10
N GLY A 111 3.00 4.56 -3.67
CA GLY A 111 2.64 4.75 -5.07
C GLY A 111 2.39 6.22 -5.43
N GLU A 112 1.72 6.98 -4.57
CA GLU A 112 1.55 8.45 -4.72
C GLU A 112 2.89 9.19 -4.71
N LEU A 113 3.89 8.66 -3.98
CA LEU A 113 5.27 9.17 -3.95
C LEU A 113 6.14 8.64 -5.11
N GLY A 114 5.58 7.84 -6.02
CA GLY A 114 6.29 7.25 -7.16
C GLY A 114 7.16 6.04 -6.82
N ILE A 115 7.00 5.47 -5.64
CA ILE A 115 7.70 4.28 -5.17
C ILE A 115 6.84 3.06 -5.43
N THR A 116 7.25 2.23 -6.39
CA THR A 116 6.49 1.07 -6.87
C THR A 116 7.32 -0.19 -7.01
N SER A 117 8.64 -0.16 -6.72
CA SER A 117 9.52 -1.33 -6.81
C SER A 117 10.33 -1.60 -5.54
N TYR A 118 10.66 -2.87 -5.30
CA TYR A 118 11.57 -3.25 -4.21
C TYR A 118 12.96 -2.64 -4.43
N ALA A 119 13.41 -2.58 -5.69
CA ALA A 119 14.70 -1.99 -6.03
C ALA A 119 14.83 -0.52 -5.61
N GLN A 120 13.75 0.27 -5.73
CA GLN A 120 13.74 1.66 -5.26
C GLN A 120 13.89 1.75 -3.74
N ILE A 121 13.17 0.91 -2.99
CA ILE A 121 13.22 0.88 -1.52
C ILE A 121 14.59 0.37 -1.04
N ALA A 122 15.13 -0.65 -1.71
CA ALA A 122 16.44 -1.23 -1.41
C ALA A 122 17.59 -0.24 -1.61
N ALA A 123 17.41 0.74 -2.50
CA ALA A 123 18.39 1.76 -2.83
C ALA A 123 18.32 3.02 -1.95
N TRP A 124 17.38 3.10 -1.00
CA TRP A 124 17.28 4.27 -0.12
C TRP A 124 18.52 4.45 0.75
N SER A 125 19.03 5.68 0.74
CA SER A 125 19.99 6.17 1.72
C SER A 125 19.29 6.57 3.02
N ASP A 126 20.05 6.82 4.09
CA ASP A 126 19.49 7.32 5.36
C ASP A 126 18.72 8.64 5.15
N ALA A 127 19.22 9.51 4.26
CA ALA A 127 18.55 10.76 3.92
C ALA A 127 17.22 10.52 3.17
N ASP A 128 17.16 9.51 2.29
CA ASP A 128 15.91 9.12 1.64
C ASP A 128 14.92 8.55 2.64
N VAL A 129 15.39 7.71 3.56
CA VAL A 129 14.56 7.18 4.64
C VAL A 129 13.96 8.32 5.43
N GLU A 130 14.75 9.28 5.91
CA GLU A 130 14.22 10.41 6.69
C GLU A 130 13.20 11.25 5.91
N ARG A 131 13.48 11.51 4.63
CA ARG A 131 12.59 12.26 3.73
C ARG A 131 11.26 11.54 3.52
N ILE A 132 11.30 10.26 3.14
CA ILE A 132 10.09 9.47 2.88
C ILE A 132 9.33 9.25 4.20
N ASP A 133 10.03 8.94 5.29
CA ASP A 133 9.43 8.70 6.61
C ASP A 133 8.66 9.92 7.13
N ALA A 134 9.16 11.13 6.88
CA ALA A 134 8.43 12.37 7.18
C ALA A 134 7.13 12.51 6.39
N GLN A 135 7.06 11.97 5.17
CA GLN A 135 5.87 11.97 4.31
C GLN A 135 4.86 10.88 4.69
N LEU A 136 5.27 9.87 5.49
CA LEU A 136 4.40 8.77 5.92
C LEU A 136 3.37 9.16 7.00
N GLY A 137 3.45 10.36 7.57
CA GLY A 137 2.50 10.87 8.57
C GLY A 137 2.40 9.97 9.80
N ARG A 138 1.24 9.37 10.05
CA ARG A 138 1.01 8.47 11.20
C ARG A 138 1.82 7.16 11.16
N PHE A 139 2.43 6.86 10.03
CA PHE A 139 3.25 5.66 9.83
C PHE A 139 4.75 5.93 9.95
N LYS A 140 5.13 7.15 10.35
CA LYS A 140 6.51 7.54 10.61
C LYS A 140 7.21 6.56 11.58
N GLY A 141 8.49 6.30 11.33
CA GLY A 141 9.37 5.37 12.04
C GLY A 141 9.28 3.93 11.56
N ARG A 142 8.36 3.58 10.66
CA ARG A 142 8.16 2.17 10.24
C ARG A 142 9.23 1.66 9.29
N ILE A 143 9.78 2.53 8.45
CA ILE A 143 10.81 2.15 7.47
C ILE A 143 12.00 1.49 8.18
N THR A 144 12.48 2.10 9.27
CA THR A 144 13.58 1.57 10.09
C THR A 144 13.13 0.48 11.05
N ARG A 145 12.02 0.68 11.78
CA ARG A 145 11.55 -0.28 12.79
C ARG A 145 11.23 -1.65 12.18
N ASP A 146 10.58 -1.64 11.02
CA ASP A 146 10.18 -2.85 10.32
C ASP A 146 11.26 -3.25 9.28
N GLN A 147 12.41 -2.58 9.22
CA GLN A 147 13.56 -2.93 8.37
C GLN A 147 13.21 -3.07 6.88
N TRP A 148 12.46 -2.11 6.32
CA TRP A 148 11.94 -2.20 4.95
C TRP A 148 13.04 -2.33 3.91
N ILE A 149 14.16 -1.61 4.08
CA ILE A 149 15.29 -1.64 3.13
C ILE A 149 15.88 -3.04 3.03
N GLU A 150 16.13 -3.69 4.16
CA GLU A 150 16.71 -5.04 4.20
C GLU A 150 15.76 -6.08 3.58
N GLN A 151 14.47 -5.99 3.88
CA GLN A 151 13.45 -6.83 3.27
C GLN A 151 13.37 -6.63 1.75
N ALA A 152 13.36 -5.37 1.31
CA ALA A 152 13.30 -5.02 -0.10
C ALA A 152 14.53 -5.51 -0.86
N LYS A 153 15.74 -5.48 -0.26
CA LYS A 153 16.95 -6.06 -0.87
C LYS A 153 16.80 -7.56 -1.14
N LEU A 154 16.30 -8.32 -0.17
CA LEU A 154 16.11 -9.77 -0.33
C LEU A 154 15.03 -10.09 -1.39
N LEU A 155 13.92 -9.34 -1.37
CA LEU A 155 12.83 -9.50 -2.35
C LEU A 155 13.26 -9.08 -3.76
N ALA A 156 14.03 -8.00 -3.90
CA ALA A 156 14.59 -7.54 -5.17
C ALA A 156 15.61 -8.54 -5.74
N ALA A 157 16.35 -9.24 -4.87
CA ALA A 157 17.26 -10.31 -5.26
C ALA A 157 16.54 -11.64 -5.58
N GLY A 158 15.24 -11.75 -5.28
CA GLY A 158 14.49 -13.00 -5.40
C GLY A 158 14.87 -14.06 -4.36
N ASP A 159 15.58 -13.67 -3.29
CA ASP A 159 16.02 -14.59 -2.24
C ASP A 159 14.91 -14.82 -1.20
N GLU A 160 13.91 -15.59 -1.61
CA GLU A 160 12.79 -15.94 -0.74
C GLU A 160 13.22 -16.79 0.46
N VAL A 161 14.30 -17.56 0.33
CA VAL A 161 14.81 -18.42 1.40
C VAL A 161 15.39 -17.55 2.51
N ALA A 162 16.31 -16.64 2.20
CA ALA A 162 16.86 -15.73 3.20
C ALA A 162 15.78 -14.78 3.76
N PHE A 163 14.83 -14.35 2.93
CA PHE A 163 13.70 -13.53 3.40
C PHE A 163 12.85 -14.28 4.43
N THR A 164 12.47 -15.53 4.13
CA THR A 164 11.64 -16.33 5.03
C THR A 164 12.38 -16.80 6.28
N ASP A 165 13.68 -17.07 6.18
CA ASP A 165 14.54 -17.39 7.33
C ASP A 165 14.64 -16.21 8.31
N LYS A 166 14.91 -15.00 7.78
CA LYS A 166 15.12 -13.81 8.61
C LYS A 166 13.83 -13.15 9.10
N PHE A 167 12.78 -13.12 8.27
CA PHE A 167 11.56 -12.36 8.53
C PHE A 167 10.28 -13.22 8.64
N GLY A 168 10.37 -14.53 8.39
CA GLY A 168 9.23 -15.44 8.40
C GLY A 168 8.29 -15.29 7.20
N ARG A 169 7.41 -16.27 6.98
CA ARG A 169 6.39 -16.21 5.93
C ARG A 169 5.36 -15.10 6.22
N ASN A 170 4.90 -14.41 5.17
CA ASN A 170 3.78 -13.47 5.29
C ASN A 170 2.51 -14.31 5.32
N GLY A 171 1.75 -14.21 6.41
CA GLY A 171 0.49 -14.92 6.63
C GLY A 171 -0.71 -14.05 6.26
#